data_AF-A0A2H8TPA3-F1
#
_entry.id   AF-A0A2H8TPA3-F1
#
_cell.length_a   1.000
_cell.length_b   1.000
_cell.length_c   1.000
_cell.angle_alpha   90.00
_cell.angle_beta   90.00
_cell.angle_gamma   90.00
#
_symmetry.space_group_name_H-M   'P 1'
#
loop_
_entity.id
_entity.type
_entity.pdbx_description
1 polymer ?
#
loop_
_entity_poly.entity_id
_entity_poly.type
_entity_poly.pdbx_seq_one_letter_code
_entity_poly.pdbx_strand_id
1 'polypeptide(L)'
;MEHSSSVMYLSACNCGHKQGTREDPFTIRTANYDFYQIMANDCVCGCLDRINFPVFQPSTQDYRAAQLFAKPPVIAGRKNSAGLLHTPTQMGHTQVLSLGGVFASCHSVDPINEILGETSRNRELPDRQGLTSVELINMQKNEDTISGNQIVIRVTDTDGDTKEKSLVRQPSTTEYLPGMLHTESPNSLLPQFPSWSLVCLGSSCLYSHNIGLQETQHPGFLNSTAYLLPWDVTVRLEHHPRDRYWNSDRNKINSSPIQRGRKTKGSREFSVKIFIGVEYECPRGHRFMCSAPDKILTTAGSGIVKENGNKVSNSDMPLYFPCPCSSAPLMAQLMRIHVVTPKAPVHITLNPMVQPDENGGPIFVTGFDTPIELTQSTYWVLRLPYVYAGDRGPYLPPKEPSQNQGKLLKGVYSVAEATTDNNKLNV
;
A
#
# COMPACT_ATOMS: atom_id res chain seq x y z
N MET A 1 -16.40 -19.25 -20.46
CA MET A 1 -15.11 -19.89 -20.14
C MET A 1 -14.12 -18.75 -20.02
N GLU A 2 -13.70 -18.44 -18.80
CA GLU A 2 -12.69 -17.39 -18.58
C GLU A 2 -11.39 -17.85 -19.23
N HIS A 3 -10.71 -16.94 -19.95
CA HIS A 3 -9.40 -17.24 -20.52
C HIS A 3 -8.44 -17.60 -19.38
N SER A 4 -7.66 -18.68 -19.55
CA SER A 4 -6.57 -19.07 -18.65
C SER A 4 -5.32 -19.30 -19.48
N SER A 5 -4.19 -18.74 -19.06
CA SER A 5 -2.90 -18.93 -19.74
C SER A 5 -2.17 -20.18 -19.24
N SER A 6 -2.73 -20.88 -18.25
CA SER A 6 -2.12 -22.01 -17.53
C SER A 6 -0.78 -21.68 -16.85
N VAL A 7 -0.36 -20.41 -16.84
CA VAL A 7 0.88 -19.96 -16.21
C VAL A 7 0.65 -19.79 -14.71
N MET A 8 1.50 -20.42 -13.92
CA MET A 8 1.48 -20.38 -12.47
C MET A 8 2.74 -19.71 -11.92
N TYR A 9 2.53 -18.76 -11.02
CA TYR A 9 3.57 -18.08 -10.27
C TYR A 9 3.52 -18.49 -8.81
N LEU A 10 4.60 -18.25 -8.07
CA LEU A 10 4.60 -18.38 -6.62
C LEU A 10 4.68 -16.98 -6.00
N SER A 11 3.69 -16.64 -5.17
CA SER A 11 3.63 -15.33 -4.53
C SER A 11 3.34 -15.43 -3.04
N ALA A 12 3.89 -14.51 -2.26
CA ALA A 12 3.61 -14.45 -0.83
C ALA A 12 2.33 -13.65 -0.52
N CYS A 13 1.74 -13.90 0.65
CA CYS A 13 0.55 -13.19 1.15
C CYS A 13 0.85 -11.74 1.59
N ASN A 14 -0.15 -11.03 2.14
CA ASN A 14 0.01 -9.64 2.59
C ASN A 14 1.14 -9.46 3.63
N CYS A 15 1.25 -10.35 4.62
CA CYS A 15 2.30 -10.28 5.65
C CYS A 15 3.60 -11.00 5.25
N GLY A 16 3.64 -11.66 4.09
CA GLY A 16 4.79 -12.42 3.63
C GLY A 16 5.09 -13.69 4.44
N HIS A 17 4.14 -14.24 5.21
CA HIS A 17 4.36 -15.46 6.02
C HIS A 17 3.99 -16.77 5.31
N LYS A 18 3.18 -16.70 4.27
CA LYS A 18 2.77 -17.85 3.47
C LYS A 18 3.00 -17.56 2.00
N GLN A 19 3.49 -18.54 1.26
CA GLN A 19 3.54 -18.54 -0.19
C GLN A 19 2.46 -19.47 -0.76
N GLY A 20 1.91 -19.08 -1.90
CA GLY A 20 0.88 -19.84 -2.57
C GLY A 20 0.95 -19.62 -4.07
N THR A 21 0.38 -20.57 -4.80
CA THR A 21 0.33 -20.51 -6.25
C THR A 21 -0.64 -19.42 -6.71
N ARG A 22 -0.20 -18.63 -7.67
CA ARG A 22 -0.94 -17.53 -8.26
C ARG A 22 -1.08 -17.79 -9.75
N GLU A 23 -2.31 -17.85 -10.23
CA GLU A 23 -2.61 -17.85 -11.67
C GLU A 23 -2.33 -16.47 -12.27
N ASP A 24 -1.98 -16.44 -13.57
CA ASP A 24 -1.86 -15.21 -14.35
C ASP A 24 -3.18 -14.41 -14.28
N PRO A 25 -3.17 -13.20 -13.68
CA PRO A 25 -4.41 -12.50 -13.41
C PRO A 25 -4.98 -11.85 -14.66
N PHE A 26 -6.25 -12.13 -14.96
CA PHE A 26 -6.97 -11.50 -16.07
C PHE A 26 -7.63 -10.17 -15.70
N THR A 27 -7.74 -9.86 -14.41
CA THR A 27 -8.30 -8.61 -13.89
C THR A 27 -7.42 -7.99 -12.81
N ILE A 28 -7.48 -6.66 -12.67
CA ILE A 28 -6.75 -5.92 -11.61
C ILE A 28 -7.19 -6.40 -10.23
N ARG A 29 -8.48 -6.71 -10.06
CA ARG A 29 -9.04 -7.21 -8.81
C ARG A 29 -8.40 -8.54 -8.42
N THR A 30 -8.32 -9.48 -9.35
CA THR A 30 -7.67 -10.77 -9.13
C THR A 30 -6.19 -10.59 -8.77
N ALA A 31 -5.49 -9.71 -9.50
CA ALA A 31 -4.06 -9.42 -9.30
C ALA A 31 -3.76 -8.79 -7.92
N ASN A 32 -4.54 -7.79 -7.52
CA ASN A 32 -4.20 -6.92 -6.39
C ASN A 32 -5.03 -7.19 -5.13
N TYR A 33 -6.12 -7.95 -5.21
CA TYR A 33 -7.04 -8.15 -4.09
C TYR A 33 -7.39 -9.61 -3.88
N ASP A 34 -8.08 -10.27 -4.81
CA ASP A 34 -8.71 -11.58 -4.55
C ASP A 34 -7.69 -12.66 -4.14
N PHE A 35 -6.55 -12.73 -4.83
CA PHE A 35 -5.46 -13.64 -4.46
C PHE A 35 -5.06 -13.48 -2.98
N TYR A 36 -4.93 -12.24 -2.52
CA TYR A 36 -4.48 -11.97 -1.16
C TYR A 36 -5.56 -12.28 -0.12
N GLN A 37 -6.84 -12.19 -0.49
CA GLN A 37 -7.94 -12.62 0.38
C GLN A 37 -7.98 -14.14 0.51
N ILE A 38 -7.80 -14.87 -0.59
CA ILE A 38 -7.70 -16.34 -0.57
C ILE A 38 -6.52 -16.77 0.31
N MET A 39 -5.35 -16.17 0.12
CA MET A 39 -4.17 -16.44 0.93
C MET A 39 -4.36 -16.10 2.41
N ALA A 40 -5.21 -15.13 2.74
CA ALA A 40 -5.49 -14.73 4.12
C ALA A 40 -6.35 -15.74 4.88
N ASN A 41 -7.09 -16.61 4.20
CA ASN A 41 -7.87 -17.67 4.85
C ASN A 41 -6.98 -18.69 5.58
N ASP A 42 -5.79 -18.96 5.01
CA ASP A 42 -4.85 -19.92 5.57
C ASP A 42 -3.61 -19.28 6.20
N CYS A 43 -3.58 -17.95 6.32
CA CYS A 43 -2.46 -17.22 6.86
C CYS A 43 -2.92 -16.30 7.98
N VAL A 44 -2.08 -16.14 9.00
CA VAL A 44 -2.37 -15.27 10.15
C VAL A 44 -2.69 -13.83 9.76
N CYS A 45 -2.30 -13.35 8.57
CA CYS A 45 -2.66 -12.02 8.08
C CYS A 45 -4.17 -11.79 7.93
N GLY A 46 -4.98 -12.84 7.84
CA GLY A 46 -6.44 -12.71 7.89
C GLY A 46 -6.94 -12.08 9.19
N CYS A 47 -6.22 -12.26 10.29
CA CYS A 47 -6.61 -11.84 11.64
C CYS A 47 -5.79 -10.66 12.19
N LEU A 48 -4.80 -10.17 11.44
CA LEU A 48 -3.95 -9.07 11.90
C LEU A 48 -4.69 -7.72 11.85
N ASP A 49 -4.32 -6.84 12.79
CA ASP A 49 -4.68 -5.42 12.74
C ASP A 49 -4.22 -4.82 11.41
N ARG A 50 -5.08 -3.99 10.82
CA ARG A 50 -4.84 -3.42 9.50
C ARG A 50 -5.33 -1.99 9.41
N ILE A 51 -4.65 -1.22 8.56
CA ILE A 51 -5.13 0.10 8.15
C ILE A 51 -5.96 -0.08 6.87
N ASN A 52 -7.21 0.37 6.91
CA ASN A 52 -8.13 0.27 5.79
C ASN A 52 -7.90 1.41 4.81
N PHE A 53 -7.53 1.09 3.57
CA PHE A 53 -7.34 2.08 2.52
C PHE A 53 -8.70 2.64 2.04
N PRO A 54 -8.76 3.93 1.65
CA PRO A 54 -9.96 4.51 1.08
C PRO A 54 -10.43 3.76 -0.17
N VAL A 55 -11.70 3.37 -0.15
CA VAL A 55 -12.40 2.71 -1.26
C VAL A 55 -13.76 3.34 -1.43
N PHE A 56 -14.31 3.20 -2.64
CA PHE A 56 -15.65 3.65 -2.96
C PHE A 56 -16.69 3.01 -2.04
N GLN A 57 -17.59 3.85 -1.50
CA GLN A 57 -18.70 3.43 -0.67
C GLN A 57 -20.01 3.84 -1.34
N PRO A 58 -20.77 2.88 -1.90
CA PRO A 58 -22.02 3.21 -2.57
C PRO A 58 -23.08 3.68 -1.58
N SER A 59 -23.76 4.78 -1.89
CA SER A 59 -24.94 5.24 -1.13
C SER A 59 -26.25 4.65 -1.65
N THR A 60 -26.22 4.06 -2.85
CA THR A 60 -27.36 3.46 -3.55
C THR A 60 -26.96 2.12 -4.16
N GLN A 61 -27.94 1.31 -4.59
CA GLN A 61 -27.65 0.07 -5.32
C GLN A 61 -27.26 0.34 -6.78
N ASP A 62 -27.73 1.46 -7.34
CA ASP A 62 -27.45 1.89 -8.72
C ASP A 62 -26.14 2.67 -8.81
N TYR A 63 -25.02 2.00 -8.56
CA TYR A 63 -23.68 2.56 -8.76
C TYR A 63 -22.97 1.91 -9.96
N ARG A 64 -22.03 2.64 -10.58
CA ARG A 64 -21.34 2.17 -11.79
C ARG A 64 -19.88 2.61 -11.85
N ALA A 65 -19.15 2.01 -12.79
CA ALA A 65 -17.82 2.49 -13.15
C ALA A 65 -17.91 3.90 -13.76
N ALA A 66 -17.05 4.81 -13.33
CA ALA A 66 -16.93 6.13 -13.95
C ALA A 66 -16.43 6.00 -15.41
N GLN A 67 -16.99 6.81 -16.30
CA GLN A 67 -16.52 6.91 -17.69
C GLN A 67 -15.38 7.92 -17.75
N LEU A 68 -14.15 7.44 -17.79
CA LEU A 68 -12.96 8.28 -17.90
C LEU A 68 -12.68 8.55 -19.38
N PHE A 69 -12.81 9.80 -19.81
CA PHE A 69 -12.46 10.18 -21.18
C PHE A 69 -10.93 10.10 -21.34
N ALA A 70 -10.45 9.04 -21.97
CA ALA A 70 -9.05 8.98 -22.40
C ALA A 70 -8.81 10.16 -23.36
N LYS A 71 -7.96 11.11 -22.97
CA LYS A 71 -7.46 12.11 -23.91
C LYS A 71 -6.76 11.33 -25.04
N PRO A 72 -7.16 11.50 -26.31
CA PRO A 72 -6.47 10.83 -27.40
C PRO A 72 -5.00 11.24 -27.39
N PRO A 73 -4.06 10.33 -27.70
CA PRO A 73 -2.66 10.68 -27.79
C PRO A 73 -2.50 11.81 -28.83
N VAL A 74 -1.82 12.88 -28.44
CA VAL A 74 -1.40 13.93 -29.38
C VAL A 74 -0.32 13.31 -30.27
N ILE A 75 -0.74 12.72 -31.39
CA ILE A 75 0.16 12.29 -32.44
C ILE A 75 0.72 13.58 -33.07
N ALA A 76 1.97 13.92 -32.73
CA ALA A 76 2.75 14.88 -33.49
C ALA A 76 2.83 14.39 -34.94
N GLY A 77 2.34 15.23 -35.86
CA GLY A 77 1.81 14.77 -37.13
C GLY A 77 2.82 14.17 -38.11
N ARG A 78 2.31 13.23 -38.91
CA ARG A 78 2.63 13.13 -40.33
C ARG A 78 1.32 12.94 -41.09
N LYS A 79 0.98 13.93 -41.91
CA LYS A 79 -0.08 13.84 -42.91
C LYS A 79 0.23 12.68 -43.83
N ASN A 80 -0.72 11.77 -44.02
CA ASN A 80 -1.05 11.21 -45.33
C ASN A 80 -2.47 10.63 -45.26
N SER A 81 -3.27 11.08 -46.21
CA SER A 81 -4.69 10.85 -46.39
C SER A 81 -4.97 9.58 -47.17
N ALA A 82 -5.89 8.74 -46.66
CA ALA A 82 -6.85 7.94 -47.44
C ALA A 82 -7.89 7.36 -46.47
N GLY A 83 -9.18 7.58 -46.74
CA GLY A 83 -10.27 7.23 -45.84
C GLY A 83 -10.71 5.77 -45.90
N LEU A 84 -11.59 5.38 -44.95
CA LEU A 84 -12.80 4.60 -45.22
C LEU A 84 -13.71 4.52 -43.97
N LEU A 85 -14.99 4.86 -44.20
CA LEU A 85 -16.27 4.44 -43.61
C LEU A 85 -16.41 3.97 -42.14
N HIS A 86 -17.42 4.57 -41.50
CA HIS A 86 -18.06 4.25 -40.22
C HIS A 86 -18.90 2.96 -40.30
N THR A 87 -18.85 2.12 -39.26
CA THR A 87 -20.02 1.38 -38.73
C THR A 87 -19.79 1.05 -37.24
N PRO A 88 -20.82 1.17 -36.38
CA PRO A 88 -20.66 1.06 -34.92
C PRO A 88 -20.87 -0.38 -34.43
N THR A 89 -19.87 -0.93 -33.74
CA THR A 89 -20.02 -2.20 -33.03
C THR A 89 -19.76 -1.96 -31.54
N GLN A 90 -20.76 -2.32 -30.72
CA GLN A 90 -20.75 -2.21 -29.26
C GLN A 90 -19.50 -2.87 -28.67
N MET A 91 -18.61 -2.08 -28.06
CA MET A 91 -17.41 -2.58 -27.37
C MET A 91 -17.74 -2.88 -25.91
N GLY A 92 -17.91 -4.16 -25.58
CA GLY A 92 -17.71 -4.66 -24.23
C GLY A 92 -16.23 -4.58 -23.88
N HIS A 93 -15.87 -3.75 -22.90
CA HIS A 93 -14.50 -3.62 -22.41
C HIS A 93 -14.15 -4.80 -21.48
N THR A 94 -13.58 -5.85 -22.04
CA THR A 94 -12.75 -6.82 -21.29
C THR A 94 -11.33 -6.67 -21.81
N GLN A 95 -10.56 -5.73 -21.26
CA GLN A 95 -9.13 -5.64 -21.55
C GLN A 95 -8.42 -6.76 -20.79
N VAL A 96 -7.99 -7.78 -21.54
CA VAL A 96 -7.33 -9.00 -21.06
C VAL A 96 -5.92 -8.64 -20.58
N LEU A 97 -5.61 -8.90 -19.31
CA LEU A 97 -4.33 -8.55 -18.68
C LEU A 97 -3.26 -9.66 -18.76
N SER A 98 -3.40 -10.66 -19.63
CA SER A 98 -2.49 -11.81 -19.62
C SER A 98 -1.03 -11.38 -19.77
N LEU A 99 -0.22 -11.71 -18.77
CA LEU A 99 1.24 -11.61 -18.83
C LEU A 99 1.87 -12.79 -19.61
N GLY A 100 1.05 -13.63 -20.25
CA GLY A 100 1.41 -14.84 -20.98
C GLY A 100 2.15 -14.62 -22.31
N GLY A 101 3.20 -13.80 -22.28
CA GLY A 101 4.23 -13.78 -23.30
C GLY A 101 5.56 -13.57 -22.60
N VAL A 102 6.54 -14.42 -22.92
CA VAL A 102 7.97 -14.34 -22.53
C VAL A 102 8.38 -15.20 -21.33
N PHE A 103 8.54 -16.51 -21.57
CA PHE A 103 9.76 -17.22 -21.16
C PHE A 103 10.22 -18.08 -22.34
N ALA A 104 11.49 -17.95 -22.70
CA ALA A 104 12.11 -18.78 -23.73
C ALA A 104 11.91 -20.26 -23.39
N SER A 105 11.58 -21.05 -24.42
CA SER A 105 11.53 -22.51 -24.38
C SER A 105 12.73 -23.06 -23.60
N CYS A 106 12.48 -23.71 -22.46
CA CYS A 106 13.43 -24.65 -21.89
C CYS A 106 12.69 -25.96 -21.61
N HIS A 107 13.29 -27.02 -22.15
CA HIS A 107 12.73 -28.34 -22.36
C HIS A 107 12.18 -29.02 -21.11
N SER A 108 11.14 -29.80 -21.38
CA SER A 108 10.48 -30.84 -20.62
C SER A 108 11.37 -31.57 -19.61
N VAL A 109 10.88 -31.70 -18.37
CA VAL A 109 11.18 -32.85 -17.52
C VAL A 109 9.89 -33.25 -16.83
N ASP A 110 9.50 -34.51 -17.03
CA ASP A 110 8.20 -35.10 -16.68
C ASP A 110 7.91 -35.17 -15.16
N PRO A 111 6.63 -35.20 -14.75
CA PRO A 111 6.24 -35.39 -13.37
C PRO A 111 6.28 -36.87 -12.95
N ILE A 112 6.90 -37.15 -11.81
CA ILE A 112 6.82 -38.45 -11.13
C ILE A 112 5.54 -38.46 -10.27
N ASN A 113 4.74 -39.50 -10.50
CA ASN A 113 3.50 -39.83 -9.83
C ASN A 113 3.73 -40.83 -8.67
N GLU A 114 2.70 -40.96 -7.80
CA GLU A 114 2.47 -41.95 -6.73
C GLU A 114 3.12 -41.65 -5.35
N ILE A 115 2.44 -41.79 -4.20
CA ILE A 115 1.51 -42.85 -3.77
C ILE A 115 0.37 -42.32 -2.85
N LEU A 116 -0.77 -43.00 -2.97
CA LEU A 116 -2.07 -42.93 -2.29
C LEU A 116 -2.07 -43.08 -0.75
N GLY A 117 -3.15 -42.59 -0.14
CA GLY A 117 -3.58 -42.95 1.22
C GLY A 117 -4.94 -42.37 1.58
N GLU A 118 -6.03 -43.00 1.09
CA GLU A 118 -7.41 -42.69 1.45
C GLU A 118 -7.70 -42.91 2.95
N THR A 119 -8.64 -42.14 3.51
CA THR A 119 -9.72 -42.71 4.36
C THR A 119 -10.88 -41.72 4.48
N SER A 120 -12.03 -42.18 4.01
CA SER A 120 -13.35 -41.56 4.05
C SER A 120 -13.93 -41.48 5.48
N ARG A 121 -14.84 -40.52 5.73
CA ARG A 121 -16.03 -40.72 6.57
C ARG A 121 -17.07 -39.60 6.38
N ASN A 122 -18.27 -40.05 5.96
CA ASN A 122 -19.54 -39.32 5.86
C ASN A 122 -20.03 -38.78 7.21
N ARG A 123 -20.80 -37.68 7.20
CA ARG A 123 -22.09 -37.65 7.92
C ARG A 123 -23.04 -36.53 7.45
N GLU A 124 -24.30 -36.93 7.37
CA GLU A 124 -25.48 -36.30 6.77
C GLU A 124 -26.14 -35.22 7.65
N LEU A 125 -26.93 -34.36 6.98
CA LEU A 125 -27.94 -33.47 7.57
C LEU A 125 -29.18 -34.26 8.07
N PRO A 126 -30.05 -33.59 8.85
CA PRO A 126 -31.47 -33.71 8.58
C PRO A 126 -32.20 -32.36 8.47
N ASP A 127 -33.06 -32.35 7.46
CA ASP A 127 -34.19 -31.45 7.18
C ASP A 127 -35.36 -31.74 8.15
N ARG A 128 -36.17 -30.73 8.48
CA ARG A 128 -37.66 -30.83 8.42
C ARG A 128 -38.43 -29.57 8.84
N GLN A 129 -39.38 -29.27 7.95
CA GLN A 129 -40.77 -28.83 8.14
C GLN A 129 -41.09 -27.33 8.12
N GLY A 130 -41.79 -26.93 7.03
CA GLY A 130 -42.59 -25.72 6.92
C GLY A 130 -44.10 -25.99 7.03
N LEU A 131 -44.89 -24.91 6.84
CA LEU A 131 -46.29 -24.75 6.39
C LEU A 131 -46.70 -23.28 6.75
N THR A 132 -46.82 -22.33 5.82
CA THR A 132 -48.05 -21.88 5.07
C THR A 132 -49.24 -21.52 5.97
N SER A 133 -50.02 -20.43 5.85
CA SER A 133 -50.21 -19.41 4.80
C SER A 133 -51.37 -18.44 5.17
N VAL A 134 -51.53 -17.34 4.40
CA VAL A 134 -52.72 -16.47 4.13
C VAL A 134 -53.27 -15.58 5.28
N GLU A 135 -53.80 -14.35 5.13
CA GLU A 135 -54.30 -13.56 3.98
C GLU A 135 -54.44 -12.05 4.36
N LEU A 136 -54.60 -11.20 3.35
CA LEU A 136 -54.78 -9.73 3.40
C LEU A 136 -56.18 -9.30 3.90
N ILE A 137 -56.34 -8.02 4.30
CA ILE A 137 -57.37 -7.08 3.79
C ILE A 137 -57.15 -5.65 4.36
N ASN A 138 -57.28 -4.65 3.47
CA ASN A 138 -57.32 -3.20 3.64
C ASN A 138 -58.44 -2.69 4.57
N MET A 139 -58.30 -1.47 5.12
CA MET A 139 -59.29 -0.37 4.97
C MET A 139 -58.76 1.00 5.47
N GLN A 140 -59.23 2.06 4.81
CA GLN A 140 -58.72 3.44 4.72
C GLN A 140 -59.24 4.43 5.80
N LYS A 141 -58.65 5.65 5.73
CA LYS A 141 -59.09 7.01 6.13
C LYS A 141 -58.59 7.48 7.51
N ASN A 142 -58.15 8.73 7.72
CA ASN A 142 -58.34 10.00 7.01
C ASN A 142 -57.22 11.01 7.34
N GLU A 143 -57.15 12.05 6.51
CA GLU A 143 -56.46 13.35 6.53
C GLU A 143 -56.07 13.97 7.89
N ASP A 144 -54.89 14.61 7.96
CA ASP A 144 -54.81 16.07 8.16
C ASP A 144 -53.41 16.66 7.85
N THR A 145 -53.40 17.55 6.85
CA THR A 145 -52.67 18.81 6.66
C THR A 145 -51.52 19.18 7.63
N ILE A 146 -50.31 19.45 7.10
CA ILE A 146 -49.53 20.69 7.29
C ILE A 146 -48.48 20.79 6.17
N SER A 147 -48.66 21.83 5.36
CA SER A 147 -47.73 22.33 4.34
C SER A 147 -46.73 23.28 4.98
N GLY A 148 -45.48 23.25 4.52
CA GLY A 148 -44.58 24.40 4.58
C GLY A 148 -43.34 24.21 5.46
N ASN A 149 -42.23 23.81 4.84
CA ASN A 149 -40.90 24.27 5.25
C ASN A 149 -40.17 24.79 4.00
N GLN A 150 -40.54 26.00 3.62
CA GLN A 150 -39.81 26.83 2.67
C GLN A 150 -38.61 27.43 3.41
N ILE A 151 -37.39 26.95 3.13
CA ILE A 151 -36.16 27.54 3.68
C ILE A 151 -35.87 28.81 2.85
N VAL A 152 -36.24 29.97 3.39
CA VAL A 152 -35.85 31.27 2.87
C VAL A 152 -34.50 31.63 3.49
N ILE A 153 -33.43 31.52 2.71
CA ILE A 153 -32.12 32.05 3.10
C ILE A 153 -32.17 33.57 2.95
N ARG A 154 -32.27 34.30 4.07
CA ARG A 154 -31.99 35.74 4.10
C ARG A 154 -30.49 35.95 3.97
N VAL A 155 -30.05 36.36 2.80
CA VAL A 155 -28.71 36.94 2.60
C VAL A 155 -28.77 38.36 3.14
N THR A 156 -28.10 38.60 4.27
CA THR A 156 -27.69 39.94 4.67
C THR A 156 -26.27 40.14 4.18
N ASP A 157 -26.10 40.98 3.17
CA ASP A 157 -24.79 41.46 2.74
C ASP A 157 -24.18 42.28 3.88
N THR A 158 -23.07 41.77 4.43
CA THR A 158 -22.11 42.58 5.17
C THR A 158 -20.72 42.09 4.80
N ASP A 159 -19.97 43.01 4.20
CA ASP A 159 -18.63 42.88 3.65
C ASP A 159 -17.58 42.36 4.66
N GLY A 160 -16.59 41.64 4.12
CA GLY A 160 -15.22 41.63 4.65
C GLY A 160 -14.82 40.42 5.49
N ASP A 161 -14.40 39.32 4.85
CA ASP A 161 -13.05 38.73 4.98
C ASP A 161 -13.00 37.40 4.22
N THR A 162 -12.29 37.39 3.09
CA THR A 162 -12.00 36.18 2.30
C THR A 162 -11.06 35.25 3.07
N LYS A 163 -11.63 34.40 3.92
CA LYS A 163 -11.08 33.07 4.20
C LYS A 163 -11.79 32.10 3.28
N GLU A 164 -11.10 31.67 2.22
CA GLU A 164 -11.48 30.48 1.45
C GLU A 164 -11.66 29.32 2.43
N LYS A 165 -12.91 29.04 2.81
CA LYS A 165 -13.28 27.71 3.29
C LYS A 165 -13.12 26.81 2.06
N SER A 166 -11.95 26.20 1.92
CA SER A 166 -11.72 25.14 0.94
C SER A 166 -12.86 24.12 1.10
N LEU A 167 -13.77 24.10 0.14
CA LEU A 167 -14.85 23.13 0.10
C LEU A 167 -14.19 21.77 -0.13
N VAL A 168 -14.02 20.99 0.93
CA VAL A 168 -13.52 19.61 0.84
C VAL A 168 -14.49 18.85 -0.03
N ARG A 169 -14.06 18.55 -1.26
CA ARG A 169 -14.91 17.90 -2.26
C ARG A 169 -15.10 16.45 -1.83
N GLN A 170 -16.34 16.07 -1.50
CA GLN A 170 -16.63 14.72 -1.03
C GLN A 170 -16.44 13.70 -2.16
N PRO A 171 -15.98 12.47 -1.84
CA PRO A 171 -15.94 11.37 -2.79
C PRO A 171 -17.34 11.05 -3.36
N SER A 172 -17.36 10.57 -4.59
CA SER A 172 -18.54 10.08 -5.28
C SER A 172 -19.08 8.84 -4.59
N THR A 173 -20.40 8.75 -4.48
CA THR A 173 -21.12 7.62 -3.90
C THR A 173 -21.95 6.84 -4.92
N THR A 174 -21.92 7.25 -6.20
CA THR A 174 -22.64 6.61 -7.31
C THR A 174 -21.71 6.14 -8.43
N GLU A 175 -20.48 6.66 -8.49
CA GLU A 175 -19.48 6.26 -9.49
C GLU A 175 -18.15 5.92 -8.83
N TYR A 176 -17.58 4.75 -9.16
CA TYR A 176 -16.26 4.33 -8.67
C TYR A 176 -15.18 4.46 -9.75
N LEU A 177 -13.93 4.59 -9.30
CA LEU A 177 -12.76 4.55 -10.16
C LEU A 177 -12.51 3.10 -10.63
N PRO A 178 -12.55 2.80 -11.95
CA PRO A 178 -12.39 1.42 -12.43
C PRO A 178 -10.97 0.86 -12.23
N GLY A 179 -9.96 1.74 -12.34
CA GLY A 179 -8.55 1.41 -12.13
C GLY A 179 -8.09 1.71 -10.71
N MET A 180 -6.78 1.92 -10.56
CA MET A 180 -6.19 2.32 -9.29
C MET A 180 -6.08 3.84 -9.19
N LEU A 181 -6.11 4.34 -7.95
CA LEU A 181 -5.96 5.77 -7.69
C LEU A 181 -4.54 6.26 -8.02
N HIS A 182 -4.46 7.34 -8.81
CA HIS A 182 -3.22 7.99 -9.20
C HIS A 182 -3.38 9.50 -9.36
N THR A 183 -2.27 10.23 -9.55
CA THR A 183 -2.24 11.70 -9.67
C THR A 183 -3.07 12.28 -10.81
N GLU A 184 -3.31 11.51 -11.88
CA GLU A 184 -4.18 11.92 -13.00
C GLU A 184 -5.67 11.54 -12.78
N SER A 185 -6.01 10.80 -11.72
CA SER A 185 -7.38 10.37 -11.45
C SER A 185 -8.24 11.56 -10.99
N PRO A 186 -9.55 11.58 -11.28
CA PRO A 186 -10.45 12.60 -10.72
C PRO A 186 -10.49 12.55 -9.19
N ASN A 187 -10.29 13.70 -8.54
CA ASN A 187 -10.20 13.81 -7.06
C ASN A 187 -11.43 13.30 -6.28
N SER A 188 -12.58 13.13 -6.94
CA SER A 188 -13.82 12.65 -6.30
C SER A 188 -14.06 11.16 -6.48
N LEU A 189 -13.16 10.40 -7.13
CA LEU A 189 -13.38 8.98 -7.38
C LEU A 189 -12.43 8.12 -6.55
N LEU A 190 -12.97 7.09 -5.92
CA LEU A 190 -12.21 6.09 -5.18
C LEU A 190 -12.31 4.72 -5.86
N PRO A 191 -11.29 3.85 -5.72
CA PRO A 191 -11.32 2.52 -6.29
C PRO A 191 -12.33 1.62 -5.57
N GLN A 192 -12.84 0.60 -6.26
CA GLN A 192 -13.82 -0.33 -5.70
C GLN A 192 -13.23 -1.31 -4.66
N PHE A 193 -11.90 -1.46 -4.63
CA PHE A 193 -11.19 -2.35 -3.72
C PHE A 193 -9.78 -1.80 -3.43
N PRO A 194 -9.19 -2.13 -2.27
CA PRO A 194 -7.85 -1.66 -1.94
C PRO A 194 -6.80 -2.51 -2.67
N SER A 195 -6.01 -1.87 -3.53
CA SER A 195 -4.86 -2.55 -4.18
C SER A 195 -3.62 -2.62 -3.29
N TRP A 196 -3.58 -1.79 -2.24
CA TRP A 196 -2.56 -1.78 -1.20
C TRP A 196 -3.05 -2.55 0.03
N SER A 197 -2.13 -3.06 0.85
CA SER A 197 -2.47 -3.67 2.14
C SER A 197 -1.42 -3.30 3.18
N LEU A 198 -1.85 -2.90 4.37
CA LEU A 198 -0.95 -2.53 5.47
C LEU A 198 -1.42 -3.24 6.74
N VAL A 199 -0.62 -4.19 7.19
CA VAL A 199 -0.92 -5.04 8.34
C VAL A 199 0.13 -4.88 9.43
N CYS A 200 -0.31 -4.91 10.69
CA CYS A 200 0.56 -4.96 11.86
C CYS A 200 0.79 -6.42 12.23
N LEU A 201 2.04 -6.89 12.17
CA LEU A 201 2.41 -8.22 12.64
C LEU A 201 2.34 -8.35 14.16
N GLY A 202 2.42 -7.23 14.88
CA GLY A 202 2.40 -7.16 16.34
C GLY A 202 3.58 -6.37 16.88
N SER A 203 4.11 -6.82 18.03
CA SER A 203 5.20 -6.14 18.73
C SER A 203 6.48 -6.04 17.90
N SER A 204 7.19 -4.92 18.05
CA SER A 204 8.53 -4.68 17.46
C SER A 204 9.55 -5.76 17.84
N CYS A 205 9.37 -6.47 18.95
CA CYS A 205 10.26 -7.56 19.36
C CYS A 205 10.16 -8.81 18.50
N LEU A 206 9.17 -8.90 17.60
CA LEU A 206 9.09 -9.97 16.60
C LEU A 206 10.28 -9.93 15.63
N TYR A 207 10.90 -8.76 15.46
CA TYR A 207 12.14 -8.62 14.70
C TYR A 207 13.35 -8.54 15.63
N SER A 208 14.37 -9.35 15.35
CA SER A 208 15.68 -9.28 16.00
C SER A 208 16.77 -9.08 14.96
N HIS A 209 17.53 -7.98 15.09
CA HIS A 209 18.60 -7.65 14.14
C HIS A 209 19.74 -8.68 14.11
N ASN A 210 19.92 -9.46 15.17
CA ASN A 210 20.93 -10.53 15.22
C ASN A 210 20.49 -11.81 14.50
N ILE A 211 19.19 -12.00 14.34
CA ILE A 211 18.61 -13.23 13.75
C ILE A 211 18.14 -12.98 12.31
N GLY A 212 17.58 -11.80 12.05
CA GLY A 212 16.87 -11.51 10.81
C GLY A 212 15.44 -12.05 10.83
N LEU A 213 14.86 -12.20 9.63
CA LEU A 213 13.59 -12.86 9.40
C LEU A 213 13.84 -14.37 9.25
N GLN A 214 13.14 -15.17 10.05
CA GLN A 214 13.31 -16.63 10.02
C GLN A 214 12.57 -17.24 8.82
N GLU A 215 13.22 -18.17 8.12
CA GLU A 215 12.64 -18.87 6.95
C GLU A 215 11.31 -19.58 7.29
N THR A 216 11.18 -20.11 8.50
CA THR A 216 9.95 -20.76 8.98
C THR A 216 8.75 -19.81 9.03
N GLN A 217 8.99 -18.53 9.24
CA GLN A 217 7.96 -17.49 9.31
C GLN A 217 7.87 -16.69 8.03
N HIS A 218 8.95 -16.58 7.27
CA HIS A 218 9.05 -15.78 6.06
C HIS A 218 9.72 -16.61 4.96
N PRO A 219 8.96 -17.50 4.29
CA PRO A 219 9.54 -18.43 3.33
C PRO A 219 9.97 -17.72 2.03
N GLY A 220 10.95 -18.32 1.36
CA GLY A 220 11.39 -17.95 0.01
C GLY A 220 12.48 -16.89 -0.02
N PHE A 221 13.00 -16.45 1.12
CA PHE A 221 14.12 -15.50 1.12
C PHE A 221 15.41 -16.17 0.65
N LEU A 222 16.15 -15.44 -0.19
CA LEU A 222 17.50 -15.84 -0.56
C LEU A 222 18.42 -15.78 0.68
N ASN A 223 19.35 -16.73 0.75
CA ASN A 223 20.30 -16.85 1.85
C ASN A 223 20.97 -15.51 2.17
N SER A 224 21.03 -15.16 3.45
CA SER A 224 21.69 -13.95 3.95
C SER A 224 21.09 -12.62 3.47
N THR A 225 19.89 -12.62 2.88
CA THR A 225 19.19 -11.39 2.45
C THR A 225 18.01 -10.99 3.36
N ALA A 226 17.58 -11.89 4.25
CA ALA A 226 16.39 -11.77 5.08
C ALA A 226 16.58 -10.87 6.32
N TYR A 227 17.11 -9.66 6.14
CA TYR A 227 17.39 -8.73 7.24
C TYR A 227 16.81 -7.34 6.97
N LEU A 228 16.48 -6.60 8.02
CA LEU A 228 16.07 -5.21 7.92
C LEU A 228 17.27 -4.29 8.19
N LEU A 229 17.27 -3.13 7.55
CA LEU A 229 18.32 -2.13 7.67
C LEU A 229 18.07 -1.25 8.89
N PRO A 230 19.06 -1.07 9.78
CA PRO A 230 18.97 -0.07 10.85
C PRO A 230 19.00 1.34 10.25
N TRP A 231 18.01 2.15 10.59
CA TRP A 231 17.92 3.56 10.21
C TRP A 231 17.89 4.41 11.48
N ASP A 232 19.03 5.04 11.76
CA ASP A 232 19.18 5.94 12.90
C ASP A 232 18.73 7.36 12.49
N VAL A 233 17.65 7.85 13.10
CA VAL A 233 17.07 9.16 12.82
C VAL A 233 17.27 10.06 14.03
N THR A 234 17.82 11.25 13.81
CA THR A 234 17.97 12.27 14.85
C THR A 234 16.73 13.15 14.88
N VAL A 235 16.01 13.14 16.01
CA VAL A 235 14.82 13.95 16.23
C VAL A 235 15.22 15.15 17.07
N ARG A 236 14.88 16.35 16.59
CA ARG A 236 15.03 17.60 17.34
C ARG A 236 13.71 17.91 18.01
N LEU A 237 13.69 17.97 19.34
CA LEU A 237 12.52 18.41 20.09
C LEU A 237 12.35 19.93 19.91
N GLU A 238 11.30 20.36 19.23
CA GLU A 238 11.02 21.79 19.05
C GLU A 238 10.20 22.27 20.26
N HIS A 239 10.89 22.93 21.18
CA HIS A 239 10.40 23.58 22.40
C HIS A 239 8.87 23.60 22.61
N HIS A 240 8.40 22.77 23.54
CA HIS A 240 7.27 23.18 24.38
C HIS A 240 7.70 24.48 25.11
N PRO A 241 6.94 25.60 25.02
CA PRO A 241 7.33 26.85 25.65
C PRO A 241 7.30 26.70 27.17
N ARG A 242 8.43 26.34 27.78
CA ARG A 242 8.63 26.49 29.22
C ARG A 242 9.50 27.71 29.50
N ASP A 243 9.23 28.28 30.66
CA ASP A 243 10.09 29.22 31.40
C ASP A 243 9.85 30.71 31.14
N ARG A 244 8.60 31.17 31.33
CA ARG A 244 8.30 32.57 31.68
C ARG A 244 8.37 32.89 33.18
N TYR A 245 8.80 31.96 34.05
CA TYR A 245 8.69 32.15 35.51
C TYR A 245 9.98 32.01 36.33
N TRP A 246 11.15 31.80 35.74
CA TRP A 246 12.41 31.75 36.50
C TRP A 246 13.50 32.65 35.92
N ASN A 247 13.29 33.96 36.01
CA ASN A 247 14.38 34.94 36.07
C ASN A 247 13.89 36.26 36.66
N SER A 248 13.80 36.31 37.98
CA SER A 248 14.01 37.53 38.74
C SER A 248 14.60 37.12 40.08
N ASP A 249 15.92 36.99 40.09
CA ASP A 249 16.74 37.56 41.15
C ASP A 249 18.21 37.47 40.75
N ARG A 250 18.68 38.56 40.13
CA ARG A 250 20.11 38.85 40.05
C ARG A 250 20.50 39.49 41.38
N ASN A 251 21.08 38.71 42.29
CA ASN A 251 22.16 39.16 43.17
C ASN A 251 22.70 38.02 44.04
N LYS A 252 23.87 37.48 43.69
CA LYS A 252 25.07 37.59 44.54
C LYS A 252 26.27 36.86 43.92
N ILE A 253 27.41 37.52 44.12
CA ILE A 253 28.77 37.23 43.68
C ILE A 253 29.37 36.15 44.60
N ASN A 254 30.12 35.18 44.05
CA ASN A 254 31.48 34.83 44.51
C ASN A 254 32.12 33.63 43.75
N SER A 255 33.28 33.93 43.17
CA SER A 255 34.50 33.12 43.00
C SER A 255 34.48 31.59 43.18
N SER A 256 34.83 30.86 42.11
CA SER A 256 36.09 30.08 41.98
C SER A 256 36.12 29.27 40.66
N PRO A 257 37.31 28.94 40.12
CA PRO A 257 37.50 28.50 38.74
C PRO A 257 37.49 26.97 38.65
N ILE A 258 36.89 26.36 37.61
CA ILE A 258 37.23 25.01 37.12
C ILE A 258 36.43 24.68 35.84
N GLN A 259 37.17 24.10 34.88
CA GLN A 259 36.75 23.35 33.68
C GLN A 259 36.09 24.09 32.51
N ARG A 260 36.92 24.27 31.47
CA ARG A 260 36.53 24.37 30.06
C ARG A 260 35.83 23.08 29.61
N GLY A 261 34.57 22.92 29.99
CA GLY A 261 33.61 22.07 29.29
C GLY A 261 32.76 22.98 28.42
N ARG A 262 32.95 22.93 27.10
CA ARG A 262 32.08 23.62 26.12
C ARG A 262 30.70 22.97 26.22
N LYS A 263 29.86 23.40 27.17
CA LYS A 263 28.46 22.99 27.26
C LYS A 263 27.73 23.61 26.08
N THR A 264 27.58 22.83 25.01
CA THR A 264 26.71 23.19 23.90
C THR A 264 25.29 23.29 24.43
N LYS A 265 24.79 24.51 24.39
CA LYS A 265 23.53 24.97 24.95
C LYS A 265 22.38 24.52 24.03
N GLY A 266 21.45 23.73 24.56
CA GLY A 266 20.02 23.91 24.26
C GLY A 266 19.37 23.17 23.08
N SER A 267 19.93 22.10 22.54
CA SER A 267 19.17 21.19 21.64
C SER A 267 19.03 19.83 22.32
N ARG A 268 17.82 19.45 22.76
CA ARG A 268 17.54 18.06 23.15
C ARG A 268 17.28 17.25 21.87
N GLU A 269 18.34 17.01 21.13
CA GLU A 269 18.37 16.02 20.07
C GLU A 269 18.49 14.62 20.68
N PHE A 270 17.66 13.68 20.22
CA PHE A 270 17.82 12.27 20.53
C PHE A 270 17.73 11.45 19.24
N SER A 271 18.54 10.39 19.16
CA SER A 271 18.52 9.46 18.03
C SER A 271 17.61 8.28 18.32
N VAL A 272 16.72 7.96 17.39
CA VAL A 272 15.90 6.74 17.42
C VAL A 272 16.36 5.78 16.33
N LYS A 273 16.29 4.48 16.61
CA LYS A 273 16.61 3.43 15.66
C LYS A 273 15.33 2.78 15.16
N ILE A 274 15.09 2.90 13.86
CA ILE A 274 13.99 2.26 13.12
C ILE A 274 14.61 1.13 12.29
N PHE A 275 13.87 0.05 12.01
CA PHE A 275 14.32 -0.94 11.03
C PHE A 275 13.43 -0.93 9.80
N ILE A 276 14.03 -0.86 8.62
CA ILE A 276 13.33 -0.79 7.33
C ILE A 276 13.79 -1.93 6.42
N GLY A 277 12.87 -2.61 5.77
CA GLY A 277 13.15 -3.56 4.70
C GLY A 277 12.41 -3.18 3.42
N VAL A 278 13.09 -3.33 2.28
CA VAL A 278 12.51 -3.15 0.95
C VAL A 278 12.60 -4.48 0.21
N GLU A 279 11.49 -5.20 0.16
CA GLU A 279 11.41 -6.59 -0.27
C GLU A 279 10.99 -6.70 -1.74
N TYR A 280 11.78 -7.48 -2.49
CA TYR A 280 11.49 -7.86 -3.86
C TYR A 280 11.08 -9.33 -3.93
N GLU A 281 10.20 -9.67 -4.85
CA GLU A 281 9.70 -11.02 -5.10
C GLU A 281 9.72 -11.31 -6.61
N CYS A 282 10.31 -12.44 -7.02
CA CYS A 282 10.31 -12.88 -8.42
C CYS A 282 9.16 -13.86 -8.73
N PRO A 283 8.85 -14.13 -10.00
CA PRO A 283 7.79 -15.08 -10.39
C PRO A 283 7.93 -16.51 -9.84
N ARG A 284 9.15 -16.92 -9.46
CA ARG A 284 9.42 -18.21 -8.80
C ARG A 284 9.21 -18.19 -7.28
N GLY A 285 8.86 -17.04 -6.71
CA GLY A 285 8.71 -16.84 -5.27
C GLY A 285 10.02 -16.63 -4.51
N HIS A 286 11.17 -16.49 -5.17
CA HIS A 286 12.37 -16.03 -4.46
C HIS A 286 12.22 -14.58 -4.03
N ARG A 287 12.61 -14.29 -2.79
CA ARG A 287 12.49 -13.00 -2.13
C ARG A 287 13.85 -12.52 -1.66
N PHE A 288 14.06 -11.22 -1.64
CA PHE A 288 15.27 -10.63 -1.08
C PHE A 288 15.03 -9.17 -0.71
N MET A 289 15.81 -8.68 0.26
CA MET A 289 15.82 -7.26 0.60
C MET A 289 16.88 -6.54 -0.23
N CYS A 290 16.62 -5.28 -0.62
CA CYS A 290 17.65 -4.39 -1.14
C CYS A 290 18.11 -3.39 -0.07
N SER A 291 19.40 -3.06 -0.08
CA SER A 291 20.01 -2.05 0.79
C SER A 291 20.26 -0.70 0.12
N ALA A 292 20.16 -0.67 -1.21
CA ALA A 292 20.22 0.52 -2.02
C ALA A 292 19.44 0.29 -3.33
N PRO A 293 19.16 1.34 -4.12
CA PRO A 293 18.49 1.20 -5.41
C PRO A 293 19.19 0.22 -6.38
N ASP A 294 20.50 0.05 -6.24
CA ASP A 294 21.38 -0.75 -7.10
C ASP A 294 21.93 -2.00 -6.40
N LYS A 295 21.49 -2.30 -5.17
CA LYS A 295 22.16 -3.31 -4.32
C LYS A 295 21.21 -4.17 -3.51
N ILE A 296 21.32 -5.49 -3.70
CA ILE A 296 20.72 -6.50 -2.81
C ILE A 296 21.45 -6.47 -1.46
N LEU A 297 20.68 -6.49 -0.38
CA LEU A 297 21.22 -6.64 0.96
C LEU A 297 21.82 -8.03 1.13
N THR A 298 23.07 -8.06 1.58
CA THR A 298 23.78 -9.30 1.93
C THR A 298 24.42 -9.14 3.29
N THR A 299 24.09 -10.01 4.25
CA THR A 299 24.80 -10.06 5.52
C THR A 299 26.10 -10.86 5.37
N ALA A 300 27.13 -10.43 6.10
CA ALA A 300 28.31 -11.28 6.27
C ALA A 300 27.90 -12.56 7.03
N GLY A 301 28.66 -13.65 6.90
CA GLY A 301 28.32 -14.97 7.49
C GLY A 301 28.07 -14.99 9.02
N SER A 302 28.25 -13.87 9.72
CA SER A 302 27.87 -13.65 11.12
C SER A 302 26.45 -13.08 11.32
N GLY A 303 25.66 -12.87 10.27
CA GLY A 303 24.32 -12.27 10.36
C GLY A 303 24.32 -10.76 10.64
N ILE A 304 25.49 -10.10 10.55
CA ILE A 304 25.62 -8.67 10.85
C ILE A 304 25.31 -7.85 9.59
N VAL A 305 24.31 -6.98 9.69
CA VAL A 305 24.00 -5.95 8.68
C VAL A 305 24.96 -4.77 8.87
N LYS A 306 25.85 -4.56 7.89
CA LYS A 306 26.82 -3.44 7.91
C LYS A 306 26.24 -2.14 7.33
N GLU A 307 25.19 -2.27 6.53
CA GLU A 307 24.56 -1.17 5.81
C GLU A 307 23.49 -0.51 6.68
N ASN A 308 23.21 0.75 6.43
CA ASN A 308 22.16 1.48 7.14
C ASN A 308 21.00 1.82 6.17
N GLY A 309 19.86 2.17 6.74
CA GLY A 309 18.64 2.46 5.99
C GLY A 309 18.65 3.80 5.24
N ASN A 310 19.72 4.61 5.30
CA ASN A 310 19.70 5.95 4.71
C ASN A 310 19.55 5.94 3.19
N LYS A 311 20.11 4.94 2.50
CA LYS A 311 19.99 4.86 1.04
C LYS A 311 18.56 4.55 0.63
N VAL A 312 17.92 3.58 1.28
CA VAL A 312 16.54 3.19 0.97
C VAL A 312 15.49 4.23 1.40
N SER A 313 15.79 5.04 2.42
CA SER A 313 14.86 6.08 2.87
C SER A 313 14.94 7.37 2.05
N ASN A 314 16.12 7.71 1.52
CA ASN A 314 16.37 8.99 0.84
C ASN A 314 16.51 8.90 -0.68
N SER A 315 16.40 7.71 -1.27
CA SER A 315 16.52 7.49 -2.72
C SER A 315 15.26 6.87 -3.29
N ASP A 316 15.02 7.11 -4.58
CA ASP A 316 14.00 6.36 -5.32
C ASP A 316 14.47 4.90 -5.41
N MET A 317 13.61 3.95 -5.06
CA MET A 317 13.88 2.52 -5.18
C MET A 317 13.27 1.98 -6.46
N PRO A 318 13.95 1.14 -7.25
CA PRO A 318 13.39 0.64 -8.50
C PRO A 318 12.18 -0.25 -8.22
N LEU A 319 11.16 -0.18 -9.09
CA LEU A 319 10.00 -1.06 -8.96
C LEU A 319 10.35 -2.50 -9.33
N TYR A 320 11.33 -2.71 -10.21
CA TYR A 320 11.80 -4.02 -10.62
C TYR A 320 13.31 -4.16 -10.42
N PHE A 321 13.77 -5.33 -10.02
CA PHE A 321 15.17 -5.63 -9.75
C PHE A 321 15.53 -7.04 -10.24
N PRO A 322 16.69 -7.27 -10.87
CA PRO A 322 17.09 -8.60 -11.33
C PRO A 322 17.29 -9.58 -10.18
N CYS A 323 16.55 -10.67 -10.19
CA CYS A 323 16.65 -11.74 -9.21
C CYS A 323 17.88 -12.63 -9.50
N PRO A 324 18.76 -12.90 -8.52
CA PRO A 324 19.97 -13.68 -8.72
C PRO A 324 19.74 -15.20 -8.73
N CYS A 325 18.50 -15.67 -8.93
CA CYS A 325 18.15 -17.08 -8.82
C CYS A 325 18.50 -17.95 -10.05
N SER A 326 18.99 -17.34 -11.12
CA SER A 326 19.33 -18.05 -12.36
C SER A 326 20.41 -17.30 -13.14
N SER A 327 21.08 -18.00 -14.06
CA SER A 327 22.04 -17.42 -15.01
C SER A 327 21.39 -16.41 -15.96
N ALA A 328 20.10 -16.59 -16.27
CA ALA A 328 19.26 -15.57 -16.89
C ALA A 328 18.37 -14.96 -15.79
N PRO A 329 18.70 -13.76 -15.27
CA PRO A 329 18.00 -13.19 -14.13
C PRO A 329 16.54 -12.89 -14.48
N LEU A 330 15.63 -13.46 -13.69
CA LEU A 330 14.23 -13.09 -13.73
C LEU A 330 14.04 -11.70 -13.11
N MET A 331 13.10 -10.91 -13.60
CA MET A 331 12.76 -9.66 -12.93
C MET A 331 11.94 -9.94 -11.67
N ALA A 332 12.46 -9.53 -10.52
CA ALA A 332 11.69 -9.42 -9.29
C ALA A 332 11.02 -8.05 -9.21
N GLN A 333 9.89 -7.97 -8.53
CA GLN A 333 9.16 -6.73 -8.30
C GLN A 333 9.22 -6.36 -6.82
N LEU A 334 9.30 -5.07 -6.52
CA LEU A 334 9.17 -4.53 -5.17
C LEU A 334 7.74 -4.77 -4.69
N MET A 335 7.58 -5.70 -3.74
CA MET A 335 6.27 -6.18 -3.31
C MET A 335 5.92 -5.78 -1.87
N ARG A 336 6.92 -5.59 -0.98
CA ARG A 336 6.65 -5.27 0.42
C ARG A 336 7.66 -4.29 1.00
N ILE A 337 7.17 -3.46 1.92
CA ILE A 337 7.97 -2.61 2.79
C ILE A 337 7.74 -3.04 4.23
N HIS A 338 8.83 -3.28 4.94
CA HIS A 338 8.84 -3.70 6.33
C HIS A 338 9.27 -2.52 7.19
N VAL A 339 8.55 -2.24 8.27
CA VAL A 339 8.88 -1.15 9.19
C VAL A 339 8.70 -1.60 10.62
N VAL A 340 9.78 -1.56 11.41
CA VAL A 340 9.75 -1.79 12.85
C VAL A 340 9.91 -0.46 13.55
N THR A 341 8.84 -0.01 14.20
CA THR A 341 8.80 1.29 14.88
C THR A 341 9.48 1.19 16.26
N PRO A 342 10.14 2.27 16.73
CA PRO A 342 10.86 2.26 17.99
C PRO A 342 9.91 2.33 19.19
N LYS A 343 10.46 2.06 20.38
CA LYS A 343 9.79 2.32 21.66
C LYS A 343 9.77 3.79 22.07
N ALA A 344 10.59 4.61 21.42
CA ALA A 344 10.66 6.04 21.69
C ALA A 344 9.36 6.74 21.26
N PRO A 345 8.97 7.84 21.91
CA PRO A 345 7.75 8.56 21.63
C PRO A 345 7.88 9.41 20.36
N VAL A 346 7.93 8.74 19.21
CA VAL A 346 7.98 9.35 17.87
C VAL A 346 6.89 8.75 17.01
N HIS A 347 6.34 9.54 16.09
CA HIS A 347 5.43 9.05 15.07
C HIS A 347 6.21 8.71 13.82
N ILE A 348 6.05 7.47 13.36
CA ILE A 348 6.58 7.02 12.07
C ILE A 348 5.42 7.06 11.09
N THR A 349 5.58 7.72 9.95
CA THR A 349 4.54 7.81 8.94
C THR A 349 4.98 7.28 7.59
N LEU A 350 4.04 6.72 6.83
CA LEU A 350 4.24 6.23 5.47
C LEU A 350 3.46 7.05 4.43
N ASN A 351 4.14 7.45 3.36
CA ASN A 351 3.54 8.06 2.18
C ASN A 351 4.08 7.42 0.88
N PRO A 352 3.72 6.16 0.61
CA PRO A 352 4.26 5.44 -0.54
C PRO A 352 3.66 5.99 -1.84
N MET A 353 4.53 6.31 -2.79
CA MET A 353 4.18 6.83 -4.11
C MET A 353 4.95 6.05 -5.16
N VAL A 354 4.26 5.44 -6.13
CA VAL A 354 4.90 4.61 -7.16
C VAL A 354 4.65 5.19 -8.54
N GLN A 355 5.71 5.34 -9.31
CA GLN A 355 5.67 5.77 -10.70
C GLN A 355 6.16 4.62 -11.58
N PRO A 356 5.26 3.85 -12.23
CA PRO A 356 5.64 2.70 -13.06
C PRO A 356 6.30 3.09 -14.40
N ASP A 357 6.09 4.31 -14.88
CA ASP A 357 6.61 4.80 -16.16
C ASP A 357 7.83 5.70 -15.96
N GLU A 358 8.97 5.31 -16.55
CA GLU A 358 10.21 6.09 -16.54
C GLU A 358 10.05 7.50 -17.13
N ASN A 359 9.17 7.66 -18.13
CA ASN A 359 9.06 8.88 -18.92
C ASN A 359 8.16 9.95 -18.28
N GLY A 360 7.80 9.80 -17.01
CA GLY A 360 7.00 10.78 -16.27
C GLY A 360 5.49 10.53 -16.30
N GLY A 361 5.07 9.26 -16.18
CA GLY A 361 3.66 8.87 -16.12
C GLY A 361 3.00 9.12 -14.75
N PRO A 362 1.73 8.69 -14.60
CA PRO A 362 0.94 8.90 -13.38
C PRO A 362 1.61 8.25 -12.16
N ILE A 363 1.48 8.91 -11.02
CA ILE A 363 2.00 8.42 -9.75
C ILE A 363 0.83 7.79 -8.98
N PHE A 364 0.95 6.51 -8.69
CA PHE A 364 -0.03 5.76 -7.91
C PHE A 364 0.15 6.02 -6.42
N VAL A 365 -0.97 6.27 -5.76
CA VAL A 365 -1.03 6.71 -4.36
C VAL A 365 -2.01 5.84 -3.56
N THR A 366 -2.00 5.99 -2.24
CA THR A 366 -2.81 5.21 -1.31
C THR A 366 -4.21 5.78 -1.09
N GLY A 367 -4.42 7.05 -1.43
CA GLY A 367 -5.69 7.76 -1.28
C GLY A 367 -5.91 8.44 0.07
N PHE A 368 -4.94 8.38 0.98
CA PHE A 368 -4.98 9.17 2.21
C PHE A 368 -4.58 10.62 1.93
N ASP A 369 -5.28 11.58 2.54
CA ASP A 369 -4.96 13.01 2.47
C ASP A 369 -3.72 13.37 3.30
N THR A 370 -3.40 12.55 4.30
CA THR A 370 -2.23 12.71 5.18
C THR A 370 -1.40 11.42 5.20
N PRO A 371 -0.09 11.49 5.46
CA PRO A 371 0.74 10.31 5.65
C PRO A 371 0.16 9.34 6.68
N ILE A 372 0.30 8.04 6.43
CA ILE A 372 -0.26 6.97 7.26
C ILE A 372 0.59 6.83 8.52
N GLU A 373 0.01 7.07 9.69
CA GLU A 373 0.72 6.94 10.96
C GLU A 373 0.78 5.49 11.43
N LEU A 374 1.98 5.05 11.83
CA LEU A 374 2.23 3.74 12.41
C LEU A 374 2.30 3.83 13.93
N THR A 375 1.70 2.86 14.61
CA THR A 375 1.76 2.77 16.07
C THR A 375 3.19 2.53 16.54
N GLN A 376 3.51 2.96 17.76
CA GLN A 376 4.85 2.77 18.36
C GLN A 376 5.09 1.31 18.74
N SER A 377 6.37 0.93 18.85
CA SER A 377 6.79 -0.41 19.31
C SER A 377 6.19 -1.58 18.54
N THR A 378 5.88 -1.43 17.25
CA THR A 378 5.22 -2.46 16.43
C THR A 378 5.99 -2.76 15.14
N TYR A 379 5.64 -3.87 14.51
CA TYR A 379 6.19 -4.30 13.23
C TYR A 379 5.07 -4.31 12.17
N TRP A 380 5.22 -3.45 11.18
CA TRP A 380 4.29 -3.27 10.06
C TRP A 380 4.85 -3.82 8.74
N VAL A 381 3.94 -4.34 7.92
CA VAL A 381 4.22 -4.74 6.53
C VAL A 381 3.22 -4.05 5.61
N LEU A 382 3.73 -3.18 4.74
CA LEU A 382 3.00 -2.60 3.62
C LEU A 382 3.25 -3.48 2.39
N ARG A 383 2.22 -4.14 1.88
CA ARG A 383 2.24 -4.81 0.59
C ARG A 383 1.81 -3.83 -0.50
N LEU A 384 2.63 -3.74 -1.54
CA LEU A 384 2.40 -2.91 -2.72
C LEU A 384 1.55 -3.66 -3.78
N PRO A 385 0.88 -2.93 -4.67
CA PRO A 385 0.17 -3.52 -5.81
C PRO A 385 1.07 -4.43 -6.65
N TYR A 386 0.49 -5.55 -7.12
CA TYR A 386 1.16 -6.48 -8.02
C TYR A 386 1.11 -5.97 -9.46
N VAL A 387 -0.06 -5.49 -9.91
CA VAL A 387 -0.23 -4.81 -11.20
C VAL A 387 -0.57 -3.35 -10.95
N TYR A 388 0.10 -2.43 -11.63
CA TYR A 388 -0.28 -1.02 -11.68
C TYR A 388 -1.07 -0.79 -12.95
N ALA A 389 -2.25 -0.19 -12.86
CA ALA A 389 -3.09 0.04 -14.02
C ALA A 389 -3.85 1.36 -13.87
N GLY A 390 -3.68 2.23 -14.87
CA GLY A 390 -4.42 3.47 -15.01
C GLY A 390 -5.37 3.42 -16.19
N ASP A 391 -5.84 4.57 -16.63
CA ASP A 391 -6.85 4.69 -17.69
C ASP A 391 -6.40 4.15 -19.05
N ARG A 392 -5.08 4.09 -19.28
CA ARG A 392 -4.45 3.55 -20.50
C ARG A 392 -4.23 2.03 -20.47
N GLY A 393 -4.62 1.37 -19.38
CA GLY A 393 -4.37 -0.06 -19.16
C GLY A 393 -3.23 -0.32 -18.18
N PRO A 394 -2.75 -1.58 -18.11
CA PRO A 394 -1.71 -2.01 -17.18
C PRO A 394 -0.32 -1.52 -17.58
N TYR A 395 0.50 -1.20 -16.59
CA TYR A 395 1.94 -1.04 -16.72
C TYR A 395 2.59 -2.42 -16.54
N LEU A 396 3.23 -2.91 -17.60
CA LEU A 396 3.84 -4.24 -17.61
C LEU A 396 5.28 -4.18 -17.08
N PRO A 397 5.76 -5.24 -16.41
CA PRO A 397 7.17 -5.36 -16.06
C PRO A 397 8.10 -5.29 -17.29
N PRO A 398 9.34 -4.79 -17.12
CA PRO A 398 10.31 -4.75 -18.20
C PRO A 398 10.69 -6.15 -18.65
N LYS A 399 10.90 -6.32 -19.96
CA LYS A 399 11.34 -7.59 -20.54
C LYS A 399 12.82 -7.85 -20.32
N GLU A 400 13.62 -6.80 -20.18
CA GLU A 400 15.07 -6.88 -20.00
C GLU A 400 15.51 -6.12 -18.74
N PRO A 401 16.49 -6.64 -17.97
CA PRO A 401 17.00 -6.00 -16.76
C PRO A 401 17.65 -4.62 -16.97
N SER A 402 18.02 -4.27 -18.20
CA SER A 402 18.63 -3.00 -18.57
C SER A 402 17.61 -1.84 -18.64
N GLN A 403 16.31 -2.14 -18.63
CA GLN A 403 15.22 -1.18 -18.69
C GLN A 403 14.65 -0.97 -17.29
N ASN A 404 14.96 0.15 -16.65
CA ASN A 404 14.58 0.43 -15.27
C ASN A 404 13.13 0.93 -15.18
N GLN A 405 12.16 0.09 -15.51
CA GLN A 405 10.78 0.52 -15.69
C GLN A 405 10.09 0.80 -14.35
N GLY A 406 10.21 2.03 -13.87
CA GLY A 406 9.44 2.53 -12.74
C GLY A 406 10.13 2.41 -11.39
N LYS A 407 9.54 3.12 -10.42
CA LYS A 407 10.17 3.40 -9.13
C LYS A 407 9.15 3.66 -8.04
N LEU A 408 9.49 3.23 -6.83
CA LEU A 408 8.97 3.78 -5.59
C LEU A 408 9.72 5.08 -5.30
N LEU A 409 9.01 6.20 -5.27
CA LEU A 409 9.59 7.51 -5.05
C LEU A 409 10.12 7.63 -3.61
N LYS A 410 11.23 8.34 -3.44
CA LYS A 410 11.74 8.74 -2.12
C LYS A 410 10.70 9.54 -1.33
N GLY A 411 10.88 9.61 -0.01
CA GLY A 411 9.93 10.29 0.88
C GLY A 411 8.81 9.39 1.39
N VAL A 412 8.93 8.07 1.19
CA VAL A 412 8.02 7.07 1.76
C VAL A 412 7.97 7.16 3.28
N TYR A 413 9.12 7.35 3.92
CA TYR A 413 9.24 7.31 5.38
C TYR A 413 9.45 8.72 5.94
N SER A 414 8.71 9.07 6.99
CA SER A 414 8.96 10.29 7.76
C SER A 414 8.86 10.00 9.26
N VAL A 415 9.55 10.83 10.05
CA VAL A 415 9.61 10.75 11.50
C VAL A 415 9.23 12.11 12.07
N ALA A 416 8.20 12.16 12.90
CA ALA A 416 7.76 13.35 13.61
C ALA A 416 7.76 13.12 15.13
N GLU A 417 7.84 14.20 15.91
CA GLU A 417 7.70 14.14 17.37
C GLU A 417 6.28 13.71 17.73
N ALA A 418 6.14 12.85 18.76
CA ALA A 418 4.83 12.55 19.29
C ALA A 418 4.27 13.71 20.09
N THR A 419 3.37 14.50 19.49
CA THR A 419 2.59 15.48 20.24
C THR A 419 1.65 14.73 21.16
N THR A 420 1.87 14.81 22.47
CA THR A 420 0.90 14.35 23.47
C THR A 420 -0.36 15.19 23.35
N ASP A 421 -1.32 14.74 22.53
CA ASP A 421 -2.69 15.23 22.59
C ASP A 421 -3.35 14.70 23.88
N ASN A 422 -3.05 15.38 24.99
CA ASN A 422 -3.69 15.18 26.28
C ASN A 422 -5.14 15.72 26.32
N ASN A 423 -5.89 15.69 25.20
CA ASN A 423 -7.26 16.19 25.14
C ASN A 423 -8.27 15.24 24.47
N LYS A 424 -7.98 13.93 24.42
CA LYS A 424 -9.04 12.91 24.28
C LYS A 424 -9.21 12.13 25.57
N LEU A 425 -9.59 12.84 26.62
CA LEU A 425 -10.26 12.28 27.78
C LEU A 425 -11.64 12.93 27.89
N ASN A 426 -12.66 12.08 27.85
CA ASN A 426 -14.05 12.29 28.27
C ASN A 426 -14.90 13.28 27.47
N VAL A 427 -15.72 12.76 26.55
CA VAL A 427 -17.20 12.69 26.70
C VAL A 427 -17.69 11.42 26.03
#